data_AF-B4FJK5-F1
#
_entry.id   AF-B4FJK5-F1
#
_cell.length_a   1.000
_cell.length_b   1.000
_cell.length_c   1.000
_cell.angle_alpha   90.00
_cell.angle_beta   90.00
_cell.angle_gamma   90.00
#
_symmetry.space_group_name_H-M   'P 1'
#
loop_
_entity.id
_entity.type
_entity.pdbx_description
1 polymer ?
#
loop_
_entity_poly.entity_id
_entity_poly.type
_entity_poly.pdbx_seq_one_letter_code
_entity_poly.pdbx_strand_id
1 'polypeptide(L)' 'MSGRDIRDVCQQAERHWASKLIRGQVPKDEKGEPSLPPIDEYLSCAEQRRKSLPGRTSQTSRSPALKLA' A
#
# COMPACT_ATOMS: atom_id res chain seq x y z
N MET A 1 -9.23 -4.31 -0.85
CA MET A 1 -7.83 -4.75 -0.75
C MET A 1 -7.78 -5.99 0.15
N SER A 2 -6.95 -6.97 -0.21
CA SER A 2 -6.69 -8.21 0.55
C SER A 2 -5.44 -8.08 1.42
N GLY A 3 -5.18 -9.04 2.32
CA GLY A 3 -3.97 -9.04 3.16
C GLY A 3 -2.65 -9.00 2.38
N ARG A 4 -2.63 -9.52 1.14
CA ARG A 4 -1.46 -9.39 0.23
C ARG A 4 -1.22 -7.94 -0.19
N ASP A 5 -2.27 -7.16 -0.44
CA ASP A 5 -2.14 -5.75 -0.82
C ASP A 5 -1.54 -4.92 0.32
N ILE A 6 -1.87 -5.24 1.57
CA ILE A 6 -1.32 -4.57 2.76
C ILE A 6 0.20 -4.80 2.84
N ARG A 7 0.65 -6.05 2.68
CA ARG A 7 2.08 -6.37 2.68
C ARG A 7 2.83 -5.63 1.58
N ASP A 8 2.29 -5.61 0.37
CA ASP A 8 2.91 -4.92 -0.76
C ASP A 8 3.02 -3.41 -0.51
N VAL A 9 1.98 -2.80 0.06
CA VAL A 9 1.96 -1.37 0.44
C VAL A 9 3.04 -1.05 1.46
N CYS A 10 3.18 -1.87 2.52
CA CYS A 10 4.22 -1.66 3.53
C CYS A 10 5.62 -1.76 2.93
N GLN A 11 5.89 -2.79 2.14
CA GLN A 11 7.18 -2.97 1.48
C GLN A 11 7.51 -1.83 0.51
N GLN A 12 6.51 -1.31 -0.21
CA GLN A 12 6.71 -0.18 -1.12
C GLN A 12 7.09 1.09 -0.36
N ALA A 13 6.35 1.40 0.71
CA ALA A 13 6.61 2.56 1.55
C ALA A 13 8.03 2.50 2.16
N GLU A 14 8.42 1.35 2.71
CA GLU A 14 9.74 1.14 3.29
C GLU A 14 10.87 1.26 2.27
N ARG A 15 10.70 0.71 1.05
CA ARG A 15 11.70 0.84 -0.03
C ARG A 15 11.88 2.29 -0.48
N HIS A 16 10.77 3.02 -0.63
CA HIS A 16 10.81 4.44 -0.97
C HIS A 16 11.52 5.23 0.12
N TRP A 17 11.20 4.94 1.38
CA TRP A 17 11.81 5.61 2.53
C TRP A 17 13.30 5.32 2.65
N ALA A 18 13.72 4.06 2.52
CA ALA A 18 15.13 3.68 2.49
C ALA A 18 15.90 4.43 1.39
N SER A 19 15.27 4.61 0.22
CA SER A 19 15.87 5.39 -0.87
C SER A 19 16.07 6.86 -0.51
N LYS A 20 15.11 7.48 0.19
CA LYS A 20 15.24 8.86 0.70
C LYS A 20 16.32 8.97 1.77
N LEU A 21 16.43 7.96 2.63
CA LEU A 21 17.43 7.89 3.69
C LEU A 21 18.85 7.80 3.13
N ILE A 22 19.09 6.92 2.15
CA ILE A 22 20.38 6.78 1.46
C ILE A 22 20.79 8.09 0.77
N ARG A 23 19.81 8.83 0.25
CA ARG A 23 20.02 10.13 -0.40
C ARG A 23 20.18 11.29 0.58
N GLY A 24 20.09 11.05 1.89
CA GLY A 24 20.18 12.09 2.92
C GLY A 24 19.02 13.09 2.90
N GLN A 25 17.87 12.73 2.31
CA GLN A 25 16.69 13.59 2.24
C GLN A 25 15.79 13.51 3.49
N VAL A 26 16.12 12.61 4.41
CA VAL A 26 15.40 12.40 5.66
C VAL A 26 16.27 12.93 6.80
N PRO A 27 15.72 13.78 7.69
CA PRO A 27 16.43 14.17 8.89
C PRO A 27 16.76 12.90 9.69
N LYS A 28 18.04 12.73 10.01
CA LYS A 28 18.45 11.69 10.94
C LYS A 28 17.97 12.11 12.32
N ASP A 29 17.33 11.19 13.04
CA ASP A 29 16.96 11.44 14.42
C ASP A 29 18.21 11.73 15.26
N GLU A 30 18.05 12.42 16.39
CA GLU A 30 19.16 12.84 17.27
C GLU A 30 20.06 11.68 17.73
N LYS A 31 19.58 10.43 17.59
CA LYS A 31 20.30 9.19 17.92
C LYS A 31 21.07 8.56 16.76
N GLY A 32 21.01 9.13 15.56
CA GLY A 32 21.68 8.61 14.36
C GLY A 32 21.06 7.33 13.79
N GLU A 33 19.98 6.84 14.38
CA GLU A 33 19.24 5.66 13.92
C GLU A 33 18.44 5.99 12.64
N PRO A 34 18.29 5.02 11.73
CA PRO A 34 17.44 5.19 10.57
C PRO A 34 15.98 5.37 11.02
N SER A 35 15.43 6.55 10.74
CA SER A 35 14.03 6.85 11.06
C SER A 35 13.11 5.96 10.22
N LEU A 36 12.02 5.49 10.83
CA LEU A 36 10.97 4.74 10.12
C LEU A 36 10.13 5.69 9.25
N PRO A 37 9.49 5.20 8.17
CA PRO A 37 8.60 6.02 7.37
C PRO A 37 7.42 6.51 8.22
N PRO A 38 7.00 7.79 8.10
CA PRO A 38 5.79 8.26 8.74
C PRO A 38 4.56 7.59 8.13
N ILE A 39 3.43 7.61 8.87
CA ILE A 39 2.18 6.97 8.44
C ILE A 39 1.68 7.47 7.09
N ASP A 40 1.97 8.73 6.74
CA ASP A 40 1.58 9.34 5.47
C ASP A 40 2.20 8.65 4.25
N GLU A 41 3.41 8.10 4.37
CA GLU A 41 4.05 7.33 3.29
C GLU A 41 3.28 6.03 3.01
N TYR A 42 2.81 5.37 4.05
CA TYR A 42 1.98 4.16 3.94
C TYR A 42 0.60 4.49 3.34
N LEU A 43 -0.01 5.60 3.76
CA LEU A 43 -1.29 6.06 3.20
C LEU A 43 -1.15 6.40 1.71
N SER A 44 -0.08 7.11 1.33
CA SER A 44 0.20 7.43 -0.08
C SER A 44 0.36 6.16 -0.94
N CYS A 45 1.12 5.17 -0.44
CA CYS A 45 1.29 3.89 -1.13
C CYS A 45 -0.03 3.10 -1.23
N ALA A 46 -0.87 3.12 -0.18
CA ALA A 46 -2.19 2.50 -0.20
C ALA A 46 -3.13 3.14 -1.23
N GLU A 47 -3.13 4.47 -1.31
CA GLU A 47 -3.87 5.23 -2.30
C GLU A 47 -3.42 4.93 -3.73
N GLN A 48 -2.11 4.87 -3.95
CA GLN A 48 -1.54 4.52 -5.24
C GLN A 48 -1.95 3.10 -5.64
N ARG A 49 -1.85 2.13 -4.74
CA ARG A 49 -2.33 0.76 -4.98
C ARG A 49 -3.82 0.75 -5.32
N ARG A 50 -4.64 1.46 -4.56
CA ARG A 50 -6.10 1.57 -4.79
C ARG A 50 -6.42 2.12 -6.18
N LYS A 51 -5.69 3.14 -6.64
CA LYS A 51 -5.84 3.74 -7.97
C LYS A 51 -5.37 2.81 -9.10
N SER A 52 -4.31 2.03 -8.87
CA SER A 52 -3.77 1.09 -9.86
C SER A 52 -4.58 -0.19 -10.01
N LEU A 53 -5.44 -0.53 -9.05
CA LEU A 53 -6.36 -1.65 -9.19
C LEU A 53 -7.48 -1.26 -10.17
N PRO A 54 -7.65 -1.97 -11.30
CA PRO A 54 -8.82 -1.82 -12.14
C PRO A 54 -10.07 -2.12 -11.31
N GLY A 55 -11.12 -1.31 -11.47
CA GLY A 55 -12.32 -1.30 -10.63
C GLY A 55 -12.92 -2.69 -10.38
N ARG A 56 -12.53 -3.33 -9.27
CA ARG A 56 -13.21 -4.52 -8.71
C ARG A 56 -14.46 -4.16 -7.91
N THR A 57 -14.86 -2.88 -7.90
CA THR A 57 -15.99 -2.37 -7.13
C THR A 57 -17.33 -2.41 -7.87
N SER A 58 -17.42 -3.08 -9.03
CA SER A 58 -18.72 -3.41 -9.64
C SER A 58 -18.78 -4.84 -10.19
N GLN A 59 -18.34 -5.83 -9.43
CA GLN A 59 -18.94 -7.16 -9.62
C GLN A 59 -20.22 -7.20 -8.79
N THR A 60 -21.29 -6.62 -9.34
CA THR A 60 -22.64 -7.09 -9.02
C THR A 60 -22.60 -8.61 -9.18
N SER A 61 -22.74 -9.35 -8.09
CA SER A 61 -22.90 -10.79 -8.14
C SER A 61 -24.17 -11.09 -8.93
N ARG A 62 -24.04 -11.30 -10.24
CA ARG A 62 -25.04 -12.03 -11.01
C ARG A 62 -24.90 -13.49 -10.57
N SER A 63 -25.51 -13.81 -9.45
CA SER A 63 -25.77 -15.19 -9.06
C SER A 63 -26.61 -15.82 -10.17
N PRO A 64 -26.17 -16.88 -10.87
CA PRO A 64 -27.08 -17.62 -11.73
C PRO A 64 -28.08 -18.31 -10.81
N ALA A 65 -29.36 -17.96 -10.96
CA ALA A 65 -30.44 -18.65 -10.27
C ALA A 65 -30.40 -20.13 -10.66
N LEU A 66 -30.00 -20.99 -9.73
CA LEU A 66 -30.10 -22.44 -9.88
C LEU A 66 -31.58 -22.77 -9.98
N LYS A 67 -32.07 -23.05 -11.19
CA LYS A 67 -33.38 -23.67 -11.40
C LYS A 67 -33.25 -25.14 -10.98
N LEU A 68 -33.87 -25.47 -9.85
CA LEU A 68 -34.15 -26.86 -9.49
C LEU A 68 -35.35 -27.29 -10.34
N ALA A 69 -35.13 -28.25 -11.23
CA ALA A 69 -36.17 -28.95 -11.99
C ALA A 69 -36.29 -30.37 -11.43
#